data_AF-A0A8H7GX28-F1
#
_entry.id   AF-A0A8H7GX28-F1
#
_cell.length_a   1.000
_cell.length_b   1.000
_cell.length_c   1.000
_cell.angle_alpha   90.00
_cell.angle_beta   90.00
_cell.angle_gamma   90.00
#
_symmetry.space_group_name_H-M   'P 1'
#
loop_
_entity.id
_entity.type
_entity.pdbx_description
1 polymer ?
#
loop_
_entity_poly.entity_id
_entity_poly.type
_entity_poly.pdbx_seq_one_letter_code
_entity_poly.pdbx_strand_id
1 'polypeptide(L)'
;MEKAIASHRPASSPELDPTTLSNYKAFSFGTTKLSFKVDFDKKSVSGTVVYRLENEGGATKATLDTAHLIVTAARVNGAAAKFEFDEKSQFLGTPLSVALDGTKSIELQLDFATTKDCTALQFLEKEATDGKTSPYLFSQCQAIHARSLFPCFDTPSVKTQYEFEATSPLPTLMSGRPKSVDGNAYKFYQPIPIPAYLVALASGDITKLPIGPRSHVYSEPSKVHACQHEFEDDMEHFLQAAEKLVYKYPWDQYDALVLPLSFPYGGMENPNATFVTPTLISGDRQNVDVIAHELAHSWSGNLVTNCSWEHFWLNEGWTVYLERRIQGLIHGEPTRHFAAIIGWSDLENAIRAMGDSAKRYSTLVQDQKDRSDPDDAFSTVPYEKGFNLLFHIEKTVGIKAFDGFIHHYFTKFKYKSLDTYQFLDTLYEYFADQKAKLDEIDWHTWLYEPGMPPVSPNFDTSMVDQCYILADKWFSAAKEGADYHGQFKALDIASFTANQSVVFLETLDSFNKREDFKWKDHPAAVSALSEIYPEYASSSNAEVLFRWFVVQVRGHNFEYYDKLGQWLGTVGRMKFVRPGYVLLQSVDRDLAVSYFKKFELSYHPICQAMVRKDLGLA
;
A
#
# COMPACT_ATOMS: atom_id res chain seq x y z
N MET A 1 -10.62 -16.49 -24.50
CA MET A 1 -9.68 -15.36 -24.24
C MET A 1 -9.33 -14.51 -25.46
N GLU A 2 -8.75 -15.02 -26.54
CA GLU A 2 -8.16 -14.18 -27.63
C GLU A 2 -9.08 -13.08 -28.17
N LYS A 3 -10.35 -13.40 -28.45
CA LYS A 3 -11.34 -12.42 -28.93
C LYS A 3 -11.60 -11.29 -27.93
N ALA A 4 -11.59 -11.59 -26.62
CA ALA A 4 -11.91 -10.62 -25.56
C ALA A 4 -10.81 -9.57 -25.37
N ILE A 5 -9.56 -9.92 -25.68
CA ILE A 5 -8.40 -9.04 -25.48
C ILE A 5 -7.82 -8.49 -26.78
N ALA A 6 -8.29 -8.94 -27.96
CA ALA A 6 -7.67 -8.63 -29.25
C ALA A 6 -7.59 -7.13 -29.55
N SER A 7 -8.59 -6.34 -29.16
CA SER A 7 -8.59 -4.88 -29.34
C SER A 7 -7.73 -4.13 -28.33
N HIS A 8 -7.36 -4.78 -27.23
CA HIS A 8 -6.63 -4.18 -26.12
C HIS A 8 -5.13 -4.55 -26.15
N ARG A 9 -4.78 -5.73 -26.67
CA ARG A 9 -3.40 -6.22 -26.73
C ARG A 9 -2.51 -5.28 -27.57
N PRO A 10 -1.37 -4.81 -27.03
CA PRO A 10 -0.44 -3.97 -27.77
C PRO A 10 0.30 -4.76 -28.85
N ALA A 11 0.89 -4.05 -29.81
CA ALA A 11 1.72 -4.67 -30.85
C ALA A 11 2.99 -5.34 -30.28
N SER A 12 3.46 -4.89 -29.12
CA SER A 12 4.62 -5.45 -28.42
C SER A 12 4.39 -5.43 -26.91
N SER A 13 4.76 -6.52 -26.25
CA SER A 13 4.77 -6.63 -24.79
C SER A 13 6.21 -6.63 -24.25
N PRO A 14 6.46 -6.09 -23.04
CA PRO A 14 5.50 -5.40 -22.18
C PRO A 14 4.99 -4.08 -22.77
N GLU A 15 3.70 -3.77 -22.55
CA GLU A 15 3.03 -2.52 -22.99
C GLU A 15 3.86 -1.29 -22.59
N LEU A 16 3.84 -0.26 -23.45
CA LEU A 16 4.56 0.98 -23.19
C LEU A 16 3.87 1.71 -22.04
N ASP A 17 4.64 2.14 -21.05
CA ASP A 17 4.10 2.88 -19.91
C ASP A 17 3.76 4.33 -20.30
N PRO A 18 2.48 4.75 -20.26
CA PRO A 18 2.09 6.11 -20.61
C PRO A 18 2.42 7.14 -19.51
N THR A 19 2.79 6.68 -18.31
CA THR A 19 2.99 7.53 -17.12
C THR A 19 4.44 8.01 -16.92
N THR A 20 5.35 7.59 -17.81
CA THR A 20 6.72 8.10 -17.89
C THR A 20 6.89 9.00 -19.11
N LEU A 21 7.66 10.08 -18.93
CA LEU A 21 8.13 10.97 -19.99
C LEU A 21 9.51 10.54 -20.51
N SER A 22 10.13 9.55 -19.86
CA SER A 22 11.45 9.04 -20.22
C SER A 22 11.43 8.23 -21.52
N ASN A 23 12.57 8.17 -22.21
CA ASN A 23 12.75 7.32 -23.38
C ASN A 23 13.41 5.98 -23.02
N TYR A 24 12.94 5.35 -21.93
CA TYR A 24 13.57 4.17 -21.32
C TYR A 24 13.81 2.99 -22.28
N LYS A 25 12.96 2.79 -23.29
CA LYS A 25 13.11 1.73 -24.31
C LYS A 25 14.38 1.88 -25.17
N ALA A 26 15.02 3.05 -25.18
CA ALA A 26 16.25 3.27 -25.92
C ALA A 26 17.49 2.65 -25.24
N PHE A 27 17.37 2.25 -23.97
CA PHE A 27 18.51 1.85 -23.15
C PHE A 27 18.29 0.46 -22.51
N SER A 28 19.39 -0.27 -22.39
CA SER A 28 19.51 -1.33 -21.37
C SER A 28 20.27 -0.78 -20.16
N PHE A 29 19.99 -1.33 -18.98
CA PHE A 29 20.44 -0.76 -17.71
C PHE A 29 21.38 -1.70 -16.95
N GLY A 30 22.51 -1.15 -16.49
CA GLY A 30 23.40 -1.79 -15.52
C GLY A 30 23.05 -1.38 -14.08
N THR A 31 24.01 -1.57 -13.17
CA THR A 31 23.90 -1.11 -11.78
C THR A 31 23.83 0.42 -11.72
N THR A 32 22.85 0.93 -10.96
CA THR A 32 22.69 2.35 -10.65
C THR A 32 23.41 2.66 -9.34
N LYS A 33 24.20 3.73 -9.30
CA LYS A 33 24.74 4.27 -8.04
C LYS A 33 23.93 5.48 -7.65
N LEU A 34 23.46 5.53 -6.40
CA LEU A 34 22.62 6.62 -5.93
C LEU A 34 23.09 7.09 -4.56
N SER A 35 23.52 8.34 -4.50
CA SER A 35 23.93 8.97 -3.26
C SER A 35 22.93 10.04 -2.81
N PHE A 36 22.72 10.14 -1.51
CA PHE A 36 21.89 11.14 -0.87
C PHE A 36 22.64 11.83 0.26
N LYS A 37 22.32 13.10 0.49
CA LYS A 37 22.71 13.89 1.64
C LYS A 37 21.47 14.55 2.20
N VAL A 38 21.12 14.17 3.42
CA VAL A 38 19.94 14.68 4.13
C VAL A 38 20.30 15.96 4.88
N ASP A 39 19.51 17.01 4.67
CA ASP A 39 19.60 18.29 5.39
C ASP A 39 18.25 18.56 6.05
N PHE A 40 18.16 18.27 7.36
CA PHE A 40 16.94 18.46 8.15
C PHE A 40 16.59 19.95 8.34
N ASP A 41 17.58 20.83 8.41
CA ASP A 41 17.36 22.27 8.59
C ASP A 41 16.72 22.88 7.34
N LYS A 42 17.20 22.47 6.16
CA LYS A 42 16.63 22.91 4.87
C LYS A 42 15.43 22.09 4.40
N LYS A 43 15.16 20.96 5.06
CA LYS A 43 14.18 19.96 4.63
C LYS A 43 14.36 19.56 3.17
N SER A 44 15.59 19.23 2.81
CA SER A 44 15.97 18.88 1.45
C SER A 44 16.93 17.70 1.42
N VAL A 45 16.93 16.98 0.30
CA VAL A 45 17.89 15.93 -0.01
C VAL A 45 18.63 16.32 -1.28
N SER A 46 19.96 16.30 -1.23
CA SER A 46 20.82 16.51 -2.40
C SER A 46 21.64 15.26 -2.69
N GLY A 47 22.11 15.08 -3.91
CA GLY A 47 22.81 13.84 -4.24
C GLY A 47 23.33 13.77 -5.66
N THR A 48 23.85 12.59 -5.98
CA THR A 48 24.30 12.23 -7.32
C THR A 48 23.71 10.88 -7.68
N VAL A 49 23.16 10.77 -8.89
CA VAL A 49 22.80 9.48 -9.49
C VAL A 49 23.72 9.19 -10.66
N VAL A 50 24.19 7.95 -10.75
CA VAL A 50 25.01 7.45 -11.87
C VAL A 50 24.35 6.22 -12.46
N TYR A 51 23.94 6.33 -13.72
CA TYR A 51 23.42 5.24 -14.53
C TYR A 51 24.50 4.67 -15.43
N ARG A 52 24.54 3.34 -15.54
CA ARG A 52 25.26 2.63 -16.60
C ARG A 52 24.25 2.18 -17.63
N LEU A 53 24.34 2.73 -18.84
CA LEU A 53 23.37 2.52 -19.90
C LEU A 53 24.06 1.94 -21.15
N GLU A 54 23.35 1.09 -21.86
CA GLU A 54 23.70 0.67 -23.23
C GLU A 54 22.68 1.22 -24.21
N ASN A 55 23.11 2.14 -25.07
CA ASN A 55 22.30 2.84 -26.08
C ASN A 55 22.23 2.04 -27.38
N GLU A 56 21.41 0.99 -27.38
CA GLU A 56 21.29 0.10 -28.54
C GLU A 56 20.52 0.74 -29.71
N GLY A 57 19.65 1.72 -29.40
CA GLY A 57 18.81 2.41 -30.39
C GLY A 57 19.46 3.59 -31.08
N GLY A 58 20.70 3.96 -30.72
CA GLY A 58 21.38 5.13 -31.29
C GLY A 58 20.70 6.46 -30.92
N ALA A 59 20.08 6.53 -29.73
CA ALA A 59 19.48 7.76 -29.24
C ALA A 59 20.52 8.86 -29.10
N THR A 60 20.15 10.08 -29.48
CA THR A 60 21.03 11.27 -29.34
C THR A 60 20.88 11.97 -27.99
N LYS A 61 19.85 11.61 -27.23
CA LYS A 61 19.57 12.12 -25.89
C LYS A 61 19.03 11.04 -24.95
N ALA A 62 19.37 11.14 -23.67
CA ALA A 62 18.68 10.44 -22.59
C ALA A 62 17.64 11.39 -21.99
N THR A 63 16.37 11.00 -22.02
CA THR A 63 15.25 11.73 -21.42
C THR A 63 14.85 11.03 -20.13
N LEU A 64 14.88 11.74 -19.01
CA LEU A 64 14.53 11.24 -17.68
C LEU A 64 13.29 11.97 -17.16
N ASP A 65 12.58 11.34 -16.24
CA ASP A 65 11.51 11.96 -15.46
C ASP A 65 12.10 12.82 -14.33
N THR A 66 11.53 14.01 -14.15
CA THR A 66 11.76 14.85 -12.97
C THR A 66 10.47 15.51 -12.51
N ALA A 67 10.33 15.79 -11.21
CA ALA A 67 9.26 16.63 -10.68
C ALA A 67 9.78 17.43 -9.48
N HIS A 68 9.71 18.76 -9.54
CA HIS A 68 10.12 19.62 -8.41
C HIS A 68 11.58 19.38 -7.96
N LEU A 69 12.48 19.13 -8.93
CA LEU A 69 13.91 18.90 -8.71
C LEU A 69 14.76 20.04 -9.28
N ILE A 70 15.91 20.27 -8.65
CA ILE A 70 16.99 21.08 -9.20
C ILE A 70 18.05 20.11 -9.72
N VAL A 71 18.41 20.20 -11.00
CA VAL A 71 19.57 19.50 -11.57
C VAL A 71 20.68 20.52 -11.80
N THR A 72 21.82 20.32 -11.15
CA THR A 72 22.93 21.29 -11.17
C THR A 72 24.03 20.91 -12.16
N ALA A 73 24.17 19.63 -12.49
CA ALA A 73 25.15 19.16 -13.45
C ALA A 73 24.71 17.85 -14.09
N ALA A 74 25.10 17.66 -15.35
CA ALA A 74 25.01 16.38 -16.05
C ALA A 74 26.39 16.05 -16.65
N ARG A 75 26.77 14.77 -16.61
CA ARG A 75 27.98 14.26 -17.24
C ARG A 75 27.68 12.98 -18.01
N VAL A 76 28.32 12.83 -19.16
CA VAL A 76 28.31 11.61 -19.96
C VAL A 76 29.75 11.17 -20.11
N ASN A 77 30.06 9.95 -19.64
CA ASN A 77 31.40 9.37 -19.66
C ASN A 77 32.47 10.29 -19.02
N GLY A 78 32.10 10.96 -17.92
CA GLY A 78 32.94 11.91 -17.19
C GLY A 78 33.01 13.33 -17.78
N ALA A 79 32.63 13.51 -19.05
CA ALA A 79 32.60 14.82 -19.70
C ALA A 79 31.31 15.58 -19.35
N ALA A 80 31.38 16.91 -19.19
CA ALA A 80 30.20 17.73 -18.97
C ALA A 80 29.24 17.65 -20.17
N ALA A 81 27.97 17.35 -19.92
CA ALA A 81 26.94 17.22 -20.94
C ALA A 81 25.94 18.38 -20.85
N LYS A 82 25.41 18.80 -22.00
CA LYS A 82 24.30 19.76 -22.03
C LYS A 82 23.03 19.04 -21.61
N PHE A 83 22.23 19.69 -20.79
CA PHE A 83 20.89 19.23 -20.42
C PHE A 83 19.89 20.40 -20.46
N GLU A 84 18.64 20.07 -20.71
CA GLU A 84 17.53 21.01 -20.69
C GLU A 84 16.26 20.35 -20.14
N PHE A 85 15.41 21.16 -19.54
CA PHE A 85 14.06 20.73 -19.15
C PHE A 85 13.12 21.00 -20.33
N ASP A 86 12.41 19.97 -20.77
CA ASP A 86 11.42 20.05 -21.84
C ASP A 86 10.08 20.60 -21.29
N GLU A 87 9.02 20.55 -22.10
CA GLU A 87 7.69 21.02 -21.71
C GLU A 87 7.15 20.25 -20.48
N LYS A 88 6.72 21.00 -19.46
CA LYS A 88 6.11 20.44 -18.26
C LYS A 88 4.77 19.78 -18.59
N SER A 89 4.63 18.50 -18.23
CA SER A 89 3.36 17.79 -18.18
C SER A 89 2.54 18.23 -16.97
N GLN A 90 1.21 18.22 -17.11
CA GLN A 90 0.29 18.58 -16.04
C GLN A 90 0.50 17.73 -14.79
N PHE A 91 0.58 16.41 -14.94
CA PHE A 91 0.66 15.44 -13.82
C PHE A 91 2.00 14.71 -13.75
N LEU A 92 2.66 14.48 -14.90
CA LEU A 92 3.83 13.60 -14.97
C LEU A 92 5.17 14.30 -14.66
N GLY A 93 5.15 15.60 -14.36
CA GLY A 93 6.35 16.39 -14.07
C GLY A 93 6.97 17.02 -15.32
N THR A 94 8.29 17.16 -15.36
CA THR A 94 9.03 17.83 -16.44
C THR A 94 10.12 16.89 -16.96
N PRO A 95 10.15 16.55 -18.26
CA PRO A 95 11.20 15.72 -18.81
C PRO A 95 12.54 16.46 -18.76
N LEU A 96 13.60 15.73 -18.41
CA LEU A 96 14.97 16.21 -18.44
C LEU A 96 15.71 15.54 -19.60
N SER A 97 16.06 16.31 -20.62
CA SER A 97 16.80 15.83 -21.79
C SER A 97 18.31 16.10 -21.61
N VAL A 98 19.13 15.04 -21.63
CA VAL A 98 20.60 15.12 -21.58
C VAL A 98 21.19 14.68 -22.91
N ALA A 99 22.02 15.52 -23.53
CA ALA A 99 22.70 15.21 -24.78
C ALA A 99 23.73 14.09 -24.60
N LEU A 100 23.71 13.11 -25.50
CA LEU A 100 24.65 11.99 -25.52
C LEU A 100 25.80 12.24 -26.49
N ASP A 101 26.93 11.60 -26.26
CA ASP A 101 28.17 11.72 -27.07
C ASP A 101 28.21 10.76 -28.27
N GLY A 102 27.15 9.98 -28.47
CA GLY A 102 27.02 9.00 -29.55
C GLY A 102 27.69 7.65 -29.26
N THR A 103 28.25 7.43 -28.06
CA THR A 103 28.77 6.12 -27.68
C THR A 103 27.62 5.14 -27.38
N LYS A 104 27.92 3.85 -27.52
CA LYS A 104 26.99 2.78 -27.13
C LYS A 104 26.93 2.64 -25.61
N SER A 105 28.08 2.49 -24.96
CA SER A 105 28.17 2.38 -23.49
C SER A 105 28.27 3.78 -22.89
N ILE A 106 27.38 4.08 -21.94
CA ILE A 106 27.20 5.41 -21.37
C ILE A 106 27.22 5.31 -19.85
N GLU A 107 28.11 6.07 -19.21
CA GLU A 107 27.98 6.43 -17.80
C GLU A 107 27.35 7.82 -17.71
N LEU A 108 26.06 7.87 -17.34
CA LEU A 108 25.30 9.11 -17.18
C LEU A 108 25.26 9.48 -15.70
N GLN A 109 25.88 10.59 -15.34
CA GLN A 109 25.86 11.14 -13.99
C GLN A 109 25.05 12.43 -13.93
N LEU A 110 24.21 12.57 -12.89
CA LEU A 110 23.39 13.75 -12.62
C LEU A 110 23.53 14.16 -11.15
N ASP A 111 23.86 15.43 -10.92
CA ASP A 111 23.87 16.02 -9.58
C ASP A 111 22.55 16.78 -9.37
N PHE A 112 21.88 16.54 -8.24
CA PHE A 112 20.53 17.04 -8.00
C PHE A 112 20.29 17.48 -6.55
N ALA A 113 19.20 18.22 -6.36
CA ALA A 113 18.61 18.49 -5.06
C ALA A 113 17.08 18.54 -5.15
N THR A 114 16.41 18.05 -4.11
CA THR A 114 14.97 18.21 -3.94
C THR A 114 14.62 19.65 -3.60
N THR A 115 13.41 20.07 -3.96
CA THR A 115 12.88 21.39 -3.59
C THR A 115 11.87 21.25 -2.43
N LYS A 116 11.38 22.39 -1.94
CA LYS A 116 10.27 22.43 -0.96
C LYS A 116 8.97 21.81 -1.47
N ASP A 117 8.82 21.67 -2.80
CA ASP A 117 7.63 21.12 -3.45
C ASP A 117 7.84 19.62 -3.79
N CYS A 118 8.88 18.99 -3.24
CA CYS A 118 9.14 17.56 -3.39
C CYS A 118 7.94 16.74 -2.89
N THR A 119 7.48 15.80 -3.70
CA THR A 119 6.32 14.95 -3.38
C THR A 119 6.72 13.58 -2.82
N ALA A 120 8.00 13.22 -2.94
CA ALA A 120 8.51 11.90 -2.56
C ALA A 120 8.94 11.80 -1.10
N LEU A 121 9.17 12.93 -0.43
CA LEU A 121 9.77 13.00 0.89
C LEU A 121 8.83 13.65 1.88
N GLN A 122 8.83 13.10 3.08
CA GLN A 122 8.24 13.75 4.22
C GLN A 122 9.28 14.02 5.30
N PHE A 123 9.43 15.29 5.65
CA PHE A 123 10.15 15.72 6.84
C PHE A 123 9.16 15.93 7.99
N LEU A 124 9.46 15.32 9.14
CA LEU A 124 8.77 15.51 10.40
C LEU A 124 9.64 16.36 11.33
N GLU A 125 9.02 17.38 11.91
CA GLU A 125 9.57 18.04 13.09
C GLU A 125 9.57 17.07 14.27
N LYS A 126 10.43 17.31 15.26
CA LYS A 126 10.47 16.47 16.47
C LYS A 126 9.10 16.39 17.15
N GLU A 127 8.29 17.45 17.13
CA GLU A 127 6.94 17.44 17.73
C GLU A 127 5.98 16.44 17.05
N ALA A 128 6.26 16.01 15.82
CA ALA A 128 5.49 15.02 15.08
C ALA A 128 6.04 13.58 15.21
N THR A 129 7.20 13.38 15.86
CA THR A 129 7.76 12.03 16.14
C THR A 129 7.25 11.47 17.46
N ASP A 130 7.37 10.18 17.70
CA ASP A 130 6.87 9.56 18.93
C ASP A 130 7.74 9.93 20.14
N GLY A 131 9.06 10.00 19.96
CA GLY A 131 10.03 10.35 20.98
C GLY A 131 10.08 11.84 21.31
N LYS A 132 9.60 12.72 20.42
CA LYS A 132 9.65 14.19 20.56
C LYS A 132 11.05 14.79 20.70
N THR A 133 12.10 14.00 20.40
CA THR A 133 13.51 14.33 20.63
C THR A 133 14.24 14.74 19.35
N SER A 134 13.95 14.09 18.23
CA SER A 134 14.67 14.23 16.96
C SER A 134 13.68 14.40 15.79
N PRO A 135 14.06 15.12 14.72
CA PRO A 135 13.30 15.12 13.48
C PRO A 135 13.37 13.74 12.81
N TYR A 136 12.51 13.53 11.81
CA TYR A 136 12.45 12.30 11.04
C TYR A 136 12.24 12.60 9.56
N LEU A 137 12.78 11.75 8.69
CA LEU A 137 12.56 11.77 7.25
C LEU A 137 12.18 10.37 6.80
N PHE A 138 11.19 10.27 5.92
CA PHE A 138 11.00 9.05 5.12
C PHE A 138 10.49 9.39 3.72
N SER A 139 10.70 8.48 2.79
CA SER A 139 10.21 8.58 1.41
C SER A 139 8.96 7.74 1.17
N GLN A 140 8.16 8.15 0.18
CA GLN A 140 7.11 7.35 -0.45
C GLN A 140 7.18 7.59 -1.97
N CYS A 141 7.60 6.57 -2.73
CA CYS A 141 7.89 6.74 -4.15
C CYS A 141 6.80 6.20 -5.08
N GLN A 142 5.99 5.23 -4.65
CA GLN A 142 4.86 4.72 -5.43
C GLN A 142 3.73 5.77 -5.51
N ALA A 143 3.12 6.02 -6.66
CA ALA A 143 3.42 5.43 -7.99
C ALA A 143 4.65 6.04 -8.66
N ILE A 144 4.61 7.36 -8.87
CA ILE A 144 5.51 8.09 -9.77
C ILE A 144 6.20 9.25 -9.07
N HIS A 145 6.52 9.07 -7.80
CA HIS A 145 7.18 10.10 -7.00
C HIS A 145 8.70 9.91 -6.94
N ALA A 146 9.26 8.79 -7.41
CA ALA A 146 10.72 8.64 -7.47
C ALA A 146 11.37 9.76 -8.31
N ARG A 147 10.70 10.24 -9.37
CA ARG A 147 11.11 11.42 -10.16
C ARG A 147 11.15 12.73 -9.37
N SER A 148 10.55 12.79 -8.19
CA SER A 148 10.64 13.93 -7.27
C SER A 148 11.71 13.76 -6.18
N LEU A 149 12.29 12.56 -6.07
CA LEU A 149 13.42 12.27 -5.19
C LEU A 149 14.76 12.42 -5.92
N PHE A 150 14.85 11.90 -7.15
CA PHE A 150 16.04 11.99 -8.01
C PHE A 150 15.65 11.88 -9.51
N PRO A 151 16.44 12.42 -10.45
CA PRO A 151 16.15 12.25 -11.88
C PRO A 151 16.27 10.78 -12.29
N CYS A 152 15.22 10.19 -12.84
CA CYS A 152 15.21 8.76 -13.12
C CYS A 152 14.32 8.36 -14.31
N PHE A 153 14.43 7.10 -14.73
CA PHE A 153 13.49 6.49 -15.66
C PHE A 153 12.33 5.92 -14.83
N ASP A 154 11.36 6.78 -14.50
CA ASP A 154 10.37 6.53 -13.44
C ASP A 154 9.18 5.75 -13.97
N THR A 155 9.46 4.49 -14.30
CA THR A 155 8.50 3.49 -14.77
C THR A 155 8.82 2.15 -14.12
N PRO A 156 7.81 1.35 -13.71
CA PRO A 156 8.04 0.01 -13.17
C PRO A 156 8.58 -0.97 -14.24
N SER A 157 8.58 -0.60 -15.53
CA SER A 157 9.25 -1.34 -16.60
C SER A 157 10.78 -1.36 -16.47
N VAL A 158 11.39 -0.39 -15.80
CA VAL A 158 12.85 -0.31 -15.62
C VAL A 158 13.22 -0.85 -14.26
N LYS A 159 14.11 -1.85 -14.21
CA LYS A 159 14.62 -2.42 -12.96
C LYS A 159 16.14 -2.41 -12.99
N THR A 160 16.77 -1.90 -11.93
CA THR A 160 18.24 -1.86 -11.80
C THR A 160 18.68 -2.36 -10.44
N GLN A 161 19.88 -2.94 -10.38
CA GLN A 161 20.58 -3.09 -9.10
C GLN A 161 20.98 -1.73 -8.59
N TYR A 162 21.09 -1.56 -7.27
CA TYR A 162 21.49 -0.29 -6.66
C TYR A 162 22.68 -0.44 -5.72
N GLU A 163 23.64 0.45 -5.86
CA GLU A 163 24.61 0.80 -4.82
C GLU A 163 24.17 2.12 -4.20
N PHE A 164 23.79 2.09 -2.92
CA PHE A 164 23.29 3.26 -2.22
C PHE A 164 24.30 3.82 -1.23
N GLU A 165 24.36 5.14 -1.14
CA GLU A 165 25.06 5.85 -0.07
C GLU A 165 24.18 7.00 0.44
N ALA A 166 24.02 7.12 1.76
CA ALA A 166 23.31 8.23 2.37
C ALA A 166 24.18 8.88 3.44
N THR A 167 24.34 10.19 3.38
CA THR A 167 24.93 10.99 4.46
C THR A 167 23.83 11.64 5.27
N SER A 168 23.74 11.33 6.55
CA SER A 168 22.74 11.89 7.47
C SER A 168 23.30 12.03 8.89
N PRO A 169 22.90 13.07 9.65
CA PRO A 169 23.26 13.17 11.07
C PRO A 169 22.54 12.14 11.96
N LEU A 170 21.54 11.42 11.44
CA LEU A 170 20.75 10.43 12.17
C LEU A 170 20.87 9.04 11.51
N PRO A 171 20.62 7.95 12.27
CA PRO A 171 20.48 6.60 11.73
C PRO A 171 19.64 6.59 10.45
N THR A 172 20.09 5.83 9.45
CA THR A 172 19.49 5.83 8.12
C THR A 172 19.25 4.40 7.64
N LEU A 173 18.12 4.20 6.96
CA LEU A 173 17.72 2.97 6.27
C LEU A 173 17.41 3.28 4.81
N MET A 174 17.73 2.33 3.94
CA MET A 174 17.37 2.37 2.52
C MET A 174 16.91 0.99 2.07
N SER A 175 16.28 0.89 0.90
CA SER A 175 15.77 -0.37 0.34
C SER A 175 16.87 -1.30 -0.21
N GLY A 176 17.83 -1.65 0.64
CA GLY A 176 18.97 -2.51 0.33
C GLY A 176 19.62 -3.09 1.57
N ARG A 177 20.58 -3.99 1.33
CA ARG A 177 21.31 -4.68 2.42
C ARG A 177 22.38 -3.77 2.99
N PRO A 178 22.50 -3.60 4.32
CA PRO A 178 23.52 -2.76 4.92
C PRO A 178 24.93 -3.30 4.61
N LYS A 179 25.85 -2.39 4.25
CA LYS A 179 27.26 -2.71 3.92
C LYS A 179 28.23 -2.16 4.95
N SER A 180 28.15 -0.86 5.24
CA SER A 180 28.99 -0.22 6.25
C SER A 180 28.36 1.08 6.74
N VAL A 181 28.81 1.53 7.90
CA VAL A 181 28.52 2.86 8.46
C VAL A 181 29.86 3.51 8.80
N ASP A 182 30.18 4.60 8.11
CA ASP A 182 31.44 5.34 8.23
C ASP A 182 31.14 6.76 8.75
N GLY A 183 31.05 6.92 10.07
CA GLY A 183 30.58 8.17 10.68
C GLY A 183 29.11 8.44 10.34
N ASN A 184 28.84 9.50 9.57
CA ASN A 184 27.50 9.88 9.13
C ASN A 184 27.15 9.31 7.74
N ALA A 185 28.01 8.49 7.14
CA ALA A 185 27.78 7.87 5.83
C ALA A 185 27.32 6.41 5.99
N TYR A 186 26.14 6.11 5.45
CA TYR A 186 25.50 4.80 5.49
C TYR A 186 25.49 4.20 4.08
N LYS A 187 26.05 3.00 3.90
CA LYS A 187 26.15 2.34 2.59
C LYS A 187 25.29 1.10 2.54
N PHE A 188 24.55 0.92 1.45
CA PHE A 188 23.72 -0.25 1.19
C PHE A 188 23.93 -0.79 -0.22
N TYR A 189 23.58 -2.06 -0.43
CA TYR A 189 23.58 -2.69 -1.74
C TYR A 189 22.33 -3.51 -1.96
N GLN A 190 21.64 -3.25 -3.07
CA GLN A 190 20.50 -4.02 -3.55
C GLN A 190 20.92 -4.84 -4.78
N PRO A 191 21.28 -6.13 -4.60
CA PRO A 191 21.73 -6.99 -5.70
C PRO A 191 20.60 -7.45 -6.62
N ILE A 192 19.35 -7.39 -6.18
CA ILE A 192 18.21 -7.76 -7.00
C ILE A 192 17.73 -6.51 -7.74
N PRO A 193 17.54 -6.55 -9.07
CA PRO A 193 17.03 -5.39 -9.79
C PRO A 193 15.65 -4.96 -9.29
N ILE A 194 15.50 -3.69 -8.94
CA ILE A 194 14.24 -3.09 -8.47
C ILE A 194 13.87 -1.85 -9.31
N PRO A 195 12.57 -1.57 -9.49
CA PRO A 195 12.10 -0.33 -10.09
C PRO A 195 12.28 0.88 -9.16
N ALA A 196 12.28 2.08 -9.75
CA ALA A 196 12.53 3.33 -9.03
C ALA A 196 11.51 3.61 -7.91
N TYR A 197 10.26 3.18 -8.08
CA TYR A 197 9.21 3.34 -7.05
C TYR A 197 9.49 2.58 -5.75
N LEU A 198 10.41 1.60 -5.77
CA LEU A 198 10.85 0.85 -4.59
C LEU A 198 12.13 1.41 -3.94
N VAL A 199 12.66 2.52 -4.46
CA VAL A 199 13.76 3.23 -3.79
C VAL A 199 13.20 3.89 -2.54
N ALA A 200 13.76 3.54 -1.38
CA ALA A 200 13.37 4.07 -0.09
C ALA A 200 14.54 4.74 0.62
N LEU A 201 14.23 5.80 1.36
CA LEU A 201 15.13 6.50 2.26
C LEU A 201 14.36 6.85 3.53
N ALA A 202 14.85 6.42 4.69
CA ALA A 202 14.38 6.89 5.98
C ALA A 202 15.55 7.27 6.87
N SER A 203 15.42 8.36 7.62
CA SER A 203 16.42 8.77 8.61
C SER A 203 15.78 9.44 9.82
N GLY A 204 16.18 9.02 11.01
CA GLY A 204 15.58 9.44 12.26
C GLY A 204 16.23 8.76 13.46
N ASP A 205 15.66 8.94 14.65
CA ASP A 205 16.06 8.17 15.84
C ASP A 205 15.55 6.73 15.71
N ILE A 206 16.30 5.87 15.02
CA ILE A 206 15.89 4.52 14.63
C ILE A 206 16.71 3.49 15.41
N THR A 207 16.01 2.62 16.14
CA THR A 207 16.57 1.46 16.84
C THR A 207 16.14 0.17 16.16
N LYS A 208 17.02 -0.83 16.15
CA LYS A 208 16.82 -2.15 15.53
C LYS A 208 16.73 -3.26 16.59
N LEU A 209 15.74 -4.13 16.48
CA LEU A 209 15.61 -5.36 17.29
C LEU A 209 15.29 -6.59 16.39
N PRO A 210 15.70 -7.80 16.79
CA PRO A 210 15.36 -9.03 16.04
C PRO A 210 13.90 -9.44 16.28
N ILE A 211 13.25 -9.93 15.21
CA ILE A 211 11.89 -10.51 15.23
C ILE A 211 11.86 -11.90 14.57
N GLY A 212 13.03 -12.51 14.39
CA GLY A 212 13.18 -13.81 13.73
C GLY A 212 14.64 -14.09 13.38
N PRO A 213 14.94 -15.28 12.84
CA PRO A 213 16.31 -15.68 12.51
C PRO A 213 16.94 -14.90 11.35
N ARG A 214 16.10 -14.24 10.54
CA ARG A 214 16.49 -13.48 9.34
C ARG A 214 15.66 -12.22 9.16
N SER A 215 15.09 -11.72 10.25
CA SER A 215 14.17 -10.58 10.22
C SER A 215 14.37 -9.64 11.42
N HIS A 216 14.22 -8.35 11.16
CA HIS A 216 14.34 -7.32 12.19
C HIS A 216 13.21 -6.30 12.09
N VAL A 217 12.88 -5.72 13.23
CA VAL A 217 12.03 -4.54 13.31
C VAL A 217 12.88 -3.32 13.66
N TYR A 218 12.56 -2.21 13.00
CA TYR A 218 13.12 -0.90 13.25
C TYR A 218 12.00 0.02 13.68
N SER A 219 12.27 0.90 14.64
CA SER A 219 11.30 1.90 15.11
C SER A 219 12.02 2.93 15.98
N GLU A 220 11.33 4.00 16.38
CA GLU A 220 11.79 4.87 17.46
C GLU A 220 12.03 4.08 18.76
N PRO A 221 13.04 4.44 19.58
CA PRO A 221 13.37 3.74 20.82
C PRO A 221 12.18 3.56 21.78
N SER A 222 11.26 4.53 21.80
CA SER A 222 10.05 4.52 22.64
C SER A 222 9.02 3.44 22.25
N LYS A 223 9.13 2.86 21.05
CA LYS A 223 8.16 1.92 20.48
C LYS A 223 8.75 0.57 20.09
N VAL A 224 10.06 0.47 19.87
CA VAL A 224 10.69 -0.70 19.25
C VAL A 224 10.43 -2.02 19.99
N HIS A 225 10.31 -2.01 21.32
CA HIS A 225 9.97 -3.23 22.08
C HIS A 225 8.52 -3.68 21.90
N ALA A 226 7.56 -2.74 21.80
CA ALA A 226 6.19 -3.08 21.47
C ALA A 226 6.11 -3.66 20.05
N CYS A 227 6.86 -3.08 19.12
CA CYS A 227 6.96 -3.58 17.74
C CYS A 227 7.61 -4.97 17.67
N GLN A 228 8.64 -5.21 18.49
CA GLN A 228 9.26 -6.54 18.59
C GLN A 228 8.24 -7.56 19.09
N HIS A 229 7.56 -7.27 20.20
CA HIS A 229 6.53 -8.14 20.76
C HIS A 229 5.44 -8.46 19.75
N GLU A 230 5.02 -7.48 18.95
CA GLU A 230 3.97 -7.64 17.95
C GLU A 230 4.33 -8.68 16.88
N PHE A 231 5.61 -8.72 16.44
CA PHE A 231 5.99 -9.46 15.23
C PHE A 231 6.82 -10.73 15.48
N GLU A 232 7.49 -10.85 16.63
CA GLU A 232 8.53 -11.87 16.86
C GLU A 232 8.03 -13.33 16.80
N ASP A 233 6.76 -13.58 17.11
CA ASP A 233 6.20 -14.93 17.16
C ASP A 233 5.66 -15.44 15.80
N ASP A 234 5.32 -14.53 14.88
CA ASP A 234 4.63 -14.85 13.63
C ASP A 234 5.48 -14.62 12.38
N MET A 235 6.46 -13.71 12.42
CA MET A 235 7.21 -13.28 11.23
C MET A 235 7.88 -14.44 10.46
N GLU A 236 8.56 -15.35 11.16
CA GLU A 236 9.21 -16.48 10.49
C GLU A 236 8.20 -17.53 9.98
N HIS A 237 7.04 -17.67 10.65
CA HIS A 237 5.95 -18.53 10.15
C HIS A 237 5.37 -17.99 8.85
N PHE A 238 5.14 -16.68 8.75
CA PHE A 238 4.74 -16.02 7.50
C PHE A 238 5.75 -16.27 6.39
N LEU A 239 7.04 -16.06 6.66
CA LEU A 239 8.12 -16.33 5.70
C LEU A 239 8.10 -17.77 5.20
N GLN A 240 8.03 -18.76 6.10
CA GLN A 240 8.03 -20.18 5.72
C GLN A 240 6.78 -20.58 4.94
N ALA A 241 5.62 -20.04 5.31
CA ALA A 241 4.38 -20.26 4.57
C ALA A 241 4.46 -19.69 3.15
N ALA A 242 4.98 -18.47 3.00
CA ALA A 242 5.21 -17.83 1.71
C ALA A 242 6.22 -18.61 0.84
N GLU A 243 7.33 -19.07 1.44
CA GLU A 243 8.35 -19.87 0.74
C GLU A 243 7.82 -21.22 0.27
N LYS A 244 6.94 -21.85 1.06
CA LYS A 244 6.28 -23.11 0.70
C LYS A 244 5.28 -22.92 -0.45
N LEU A 245 4.58 -21.78 -0.47
CA LEU A 245 3.59 -21.47 -1.49
C LEU A 245 4.24 -21.06 -2.82
N VAL A 246 5.26 -20.21 -2.78
CA VAL A 246 5.91 -19.66 -3.98
C VAL A 246 7.24 -20.36 -4.24
N TYR A 247 8.29 -19.95 -3.54
CA TYR A 247 9.62 -20.59 -3.44
C TYR A 247 10.49 -19.80 -2.47
N LYS A 248 11.72 -20.29 -2.20
CA LYS A 248 12.69 -19.64 -1.29
C LYS A 248 12.78 -18.12 -1.45
N TYR A 249 12.69 -17.40 -0.33
CA TYR A 249 12.74 -15.95 -0.25
C TYR A 249 14.07 -15.41 -0.82
N PRO A 250 14.04 -14.56 -1.86
CA PRO A 250 15.26 -14.23 -2.61
C PRO A 250 16.07 -13.07 -2.00
N TRP A 251 15.53 -12.32 -1.03
CA TRP A 251 16.13 -11.05 -0.58
C TRP A 251 17.07 -11.17 0.63
N ASP A 252 17.38 -12.39 1.06
CA ASP A 252 18.19 -12.79 2.23
C ASP A 252 17.58 -12.43 3.60
N GLN A 253 17.20 -11.17 3.82
CA GLN A 253 16.60 -10.69 5.07
C GLN A 253 15.28 -9.95 4.82
N TYR A 254 14.35 -10.04 5.76
CA TYR A 254 13.11 -9.27 5.76
C TYR A 254 13.11 -8.32 6.95
N ASP A 255 13.22 -7.03 6.68
CA ASP A 255 13.36 -5.99 7.69
C ASP A 255 12.16 -5.04 7.56
N ALA A 256 11.50 -4.72 8.67
CA ALA A 256 10.34 -3.84 8.72
C ALA A 256 10.63 -2.59 9.58
N LEU A 257 10.34 -1.41 9.07
CA LEU A 257 10.41 -0.13 9.76
C LEU A 257 9.00 0.33 10.14
N VAL A 258 8.69 0.29 11.43
CA VAL A 258 7.49 0.93 11.97
C VAL A 258 7.76 2.44 12.02
N LEU A 259 7.04 3.19 11.19
CA LEU A 259 7.19 4.64 11.08
C LEU A 259 6.50 5.36 12.26
N PRO A 260 6.80 6.66 12.46
CA PRO A 260 6.13 7.47 13.49
C PRO A 260 4.61 7.51 13.31
N LEU A 261 3.86 7.85 14.39
CA LEU A 261 2.39 7.88 14.38
C LEU A 261 1.77 8.73 13.26
N SER A 262 2.49 9.73 12.76
CA SER A 262 2.05 10.58 11.66
C SER A 262 2.02 9.90 10.29
N PHE A 263 2.57 8.67 10.12
CA PHE A 263 2.59 7.98 8.82
C PHE A 263 1.16 7.77 8.27
N PRO A 264 0.84 8.27 7.06
CA PRO A 264 -0.54 8.38 6.61
C PRO A 264 -1.07 7.12 5.90
N TYR A 265 -0.20 6.16 5.55
CA TYR A 265 -0.52 4.95 4.77
C TYR A 265 -0.54 3.68 5.64
N GLY A 266 -0.83 2.53 5.01
CA GLY A 266 -0.83 1.21 5.68
C GLY A 266 0.56 0.59 5.76
N GLY A 267 1.17 0.34 4.61
CA GLY A 267 2.53 -0.14 4.46
C GLY A 267 3.08 0.22 3.08
N MET A 268 4.34 -0.12 2.84
CA MET A 268 5.03 0.00 1.56
C MET A 268 6.13 -1.05 1.50
N GLU A 269 6.13 -1.84 0.44
CA GLU A 269 6.88 -3.09 0.25
C GLU A 269 8.36 -2.90 -0.10
N ASN A 270 8.95 -1.78 0.33
CA ASN A 270 10.34 -1.42 0.07
C ASN A 270 11.30 -2.59 0.37
N PRO A 271 12.01 -3.15 -0.63
CA PRO A 271 12.81 -4.35 -0.44
C PRO A 271 13.87 -4.19 0.65
N ASN A 272 13.93 -5.14 1.58
CA ASN A 272 14.81 -5.11 2.76
C ASN A 272 14.57 -3.94 3.74
N ALA A 273 13.48 -3.17 3.60
CA ALA A 273 13.15 -2.06 4.48
C ALA A 273 11.64 -1.73 4.42
N THR A 274 10.77 -2.73 4.57
CA THR A 274 9.31 -2.56 4.48
C THR A 274 8.86 -1.45 5.43
N PHE A 275 8.16 -0.43 4.95
CA PHE A 275 7.61 0.60 5.85
C PHE A 275 6.22 0.18 6.29
N VAL A 276 5.92 0.28 7.58
CA VAL A 276 4.60 -0.07 8.12
C VAL A 276 4.09 0.98 9.10
N THR A 277 2.78 1.10 9.16
CA THR A 277 2.10 2.00 10.09
C THR A 277 2.20 1.53 11.54
N PRO A 278 2.36 2.42 12.52
CA PRO A 278 2.32 2.07 13.94
C PRO A 278 0.93 1.63 14.41
N THR A 279 -0.13 1.82 13.61
CA THR A 279 -1.46 1.29 13.95
C THR A 279 -1.54 -0.24 13.86
N LEU A 280 -0.49 -0.92 13.37
CA LEU A 280 -0.36 -2.37 13.46
C LEU A 280 -0.03 -2.84 14.88
N ILE A 281 0.51 -1.97 15.72
CA ILE A 281 0.96 -2.32 17.07
C ILE A 281 -0.23 -2.25 18.02
N SER A 282 -1.04 -3.32 18.05
CA SER A 282 -2.22 -3.45 18.92
C SER A 282 -1.90 -4.13 20.25
N GLY A 283 -0.77 -4.80 20.39
CA GLY A 283 -0.35 -5.55 21.58
C GLY A 283 -1.03 -6.92 21.73
N ASP A 284 -1.92 -7.27 20.80
CA ASP A 284 -2.64 -8.54 20.73
C ASP A 284 -2.26 -9.38 19.50
N ARG A 285 -1.40 -8.84 18.62
CA ARG A 285 -0.93 -9.44 17.37
C ARG A 285 -2.02 -9.70 16.34
N GLN A 286 -3.17 -9.06 16.45
CA GLN A 286 -4.29 -9.32 15.53
C GLN A 286 -4.27 -8.44 14.27
N ASN A 287 -3.31 -7.51 14.17
CA ASN A 287 -3.10 -6.66 12.98
C ASN A 287 -1.86 -7.05 12.16
N VAL A 288 -1.17 -8.14 12.52
CA VAL A 288 0.09 -8.57 11.88
C VAL A 288 -0.11 -9.08 10.45
N ASP A 289 -1.35 -9.32 10.03
CA ASP A 289 -1.71 -9.71 8.66
C ASP A 289 -1.20 -8.73 7.60
N VAL A 290 -1.10 -7.44 7.93
CA VAL A 290 -0.48 -6.44 7.03
C VAL A 290 0.98 -6.78 6.73
N ILE A 291 1.72 -7.37 7.66
CA ILE A 291 3.08 -7.87 7.37
C ILE A 291 3.05 -9.01 6.36
N ALA A 292 2.05 -9.89 6.39
CA ALA A 292 1.91 -10.96 5.40
C ALA A 292 1.67 -10.38 4.00
N HIS A 293 0.93 -9.27 3.88
CA HIS A 293 0.75 -8.53 2.64
C HIS A 293 2.08 -7.99 2.10
N GLU A 294 2.79 -7.21 2.91
CA GLU A 294 4.08 -6.65 2.51
C GLU A 294 5.15 -7.72 2.24
N LEU A 295 5.09 -8.85 2.95
CA LEU A 295 5.92 -10.01 2.68
C LEU A 295 5.60 -10.61 1.30
N ALA A 296 4.32 -10.79 0.96
CA ALA A 296 3.91 -11.36 -0.32
C ALA A 296 4.42 -10.53 -1.52
N HIS A 297 4.46 -9.20 -1.38
CA HIS A 297 5.06 -8.31 -2.38
C HIS A 297 6.51 -8.64 -2.75
N SER A 298 7.25 -9.32 -1.86
CA SER A 298 8.59 -9.82 -2.14
C SER A 298 8.64 -10.73 -3.37
N TRP A 299 7.52 -11.30 -3.79
CA TRP A 299 7.34 -11.98 -5.07
C TRP A 299 6.47 -11.16 -6.04
N SER A 300 5.28 -10.72 -5.61
CA SER A 300 4.30 -9.97 -6.42
C SER A 300 4.48 -8.45 -6.31
N GLY A 301 5.24 -7.87 -7.22
CA GLY A 301 5.58 -6.45 -7.25
C GLY A 301 7.08 -6.25 -7.25
N ASN A 302 7.78 -6.75 -6.24
CA ASN A 302 9.22 -6.54 -6.10
C ASN A 302 10.01 -7.40 -7.09
N LEU A 303 9.67 -8.68 -7.19
CA LEU A 303 10.41 -9.64 -8.00
C LEU A 303 9.83 -9.73 -9.42
N VAL A 304 8.52 -9.86 -9.51
CA VAL A 304 7.72 -9.80 -10.74
C VAL A 304 6.86 -8.55 -10.67
N THR A 305 7.06 -7.60 -11.58
CA THR A 305 6.48 -6.26 -11.47
C THR A 305 5.48 -6.00 -12.60
N ASN A 306 4.39 -5.28 -12.36
CA ASN A 306 3.61 -4.67 -13.43
C ASN A 306 4.50 -3.78 -14.33
N CYS A 307 4.33 -3.80 -15.65
CA CYS A 307 5.17 -2.98 -16.55
C CYS A 307 4.74 -1.51 -16.63
N SER A 308 3.50 -1.21 -16.28
CA SER A 308 2.92 0.13 -16.16
C SER A 308 1.82 0.11 -15.10
N TRP A 309 1.38 1.28 -14.64
CA TRP A 309 0.29 1.39 -13.67
C TRP A 309 -1.08 0.95 -14.23
N GLU A 310 -1.20 0.79 -15.55
CA GLU A 310 -2.39 0.20 -16.19
C GLU A 310 -2.64 -1.25 -15.76
N HIS A 311 -1.57 -1.96 -15.40
CA HIS A 311 -1.61 -3.36 -14.98
C HIS A 311 -1.33 -3.55 -13.48
N PHE A 312 -1.59 -2.52 -12.66
CA PHE A 312 -1.27 -2.53 -11.24
C PHE A 312 -1.90 -3.70 -10.46
N TRP A 313 -3.02 -4.24 -10.94
CA TRP A 313 -3.62 -5.45 -10.36
C TRP A 313 -2.69 -6.67 -10.36
N LEU A 314 -1.69 -6.73 -11.25
CA LEU A 314 -0.68 -7.79 -11.26
C LEU A 314 0.26 -7.73 -10.06
N ASN A 315 0.38 -6.58 -9.41
CA ASN A 315 1.02 -6.50 -8.10
C ASN A 315 -0.04 -6.83 -7.05
N GLU A 316 -1.02 -5.96 -6.88
CA GLU A 316 -1.91 -5.98 -5.70
C GLU A 316 -2.85 -7.16 -5.65
N GLY A 317 -3.47 -7.51 -6.77
CA GLY A 317 -4.36 -8.67 -6.84
C GLY A 317 -3.62 -9.96 -6.51
N TRP A 318 -2.39 -10.10 -7.02
CA TRP A 318 -1.51 -11.22 -6.67
C TRP A 318 -1.07 -11.18 -5.21
N THR A 319 -0.70 -10.02 -4.68
CA THR A 319 -0.30 -9.86 -3.27
C THR A 319 -1.43 -10.25 -2.33
N VAL A 320 -2.63 -9.70 -2.50
CA VAL A 320 -3.80 -10.06 -1.67
C VAL A 320 -4.13 -11.55 -1.79
N TYR A 321 -3.97 -12.12 -2.99
CA TYR A 321 -4.14 -13.56 -3.17
C TYR A 321 -3.10 -14.37 -2.38
N LEU A 322 -1.81 -14.02 -2.45
CA LEU A 322 -0.75 -14.70 -1.72
C LEU A 322 -0.87 -14.49 -0.21
N GLU A 323 -1.16 -13.26 0.25
CA GLU A 323 -1.44 -12.90 1.64
C GLU A 323 -2.50 -13.82 2.24
N ARG A 324 -3.67 -13.89 1.60
CA ARG A 324 -4.79 -14.71 2.08
C ARG A 324 -4.50 -16.20 2.01
N ARG A 325 -3.68 -16.65 1.05
CA ARG A 325 -3.18 -18.03 1.00
C ARG A 325 -2.20 -18.32 2.14
N ILE A 326 -1.33 -17.38 2.51
CA ILE A 326 -0.42 -17.49 3.65
C ILE A 326 -1.23 -17.57 4.96
N GLN A 327 -2.21 -16.68 5.16
CA GLN A 327 -3.13 -16.74 6.30
C GLN A 327 -3.85 -18.08 6.36
N GLY A 328 -4.37 -18.58 5.23
CA GLY A 328 -5.03 -19.88 5.15
C GLY A 328 -4.11 -21.06 5.50
N LEU A 329 -2.82 -20.98 5.17
CA LEU A 329 -1.82 -22.00 5.52
C LEU A 329 -1.49 -22.02 7.02
N ILE A 330 -1.57 -20.89 7.70
CA ILE A 330 -1.22 -20.75 9.12
C ILE A 330 -2.45 -20.95 10.01
N HIS A 331 -3.57 -20.31 9.67
CA HIS A 331 -4.77 -20.23 10.50
C HIS A 331 -5.94 -21.07 9.96
N GLY A 332 -5.78 -21.72 8.81
CA GLY A 332 -6.79 -22.56 8.19
C GLY A 332 -7.65 -21.85 7.14
N GLU A 333 -8.26 -22.65 6.27
CA GLU A 333 -9.03 -22.19 5.11
C GLU A 333 -10.22 -21.26 5.45
N PRO A 334 -10.97 -21.45 6.56
CA PRO A 334 -12.01 -20.49 6.95
C PRO A 334 -11.48 -19.06 7.14
N THR A 335 -10.25 -18.89 7.65
CA THR A 335 -9.62 -17.57 7.82
C THR A 335 -9.35 -16.88 6.49
N ARG A 336 -8.89 -17.64 5.48
CA ARG A 336 -8.69 -17.14 4.11
C ARG A 336 -10.00 -16.63 3.51
N HIS A 337 -11.06 -17.41 3.65
CA HIS A 337 -12.39 -17.06 3.17
C HIS A 337 -12.97 -15.87 3.93
N PHE A 338 -12.72 -15.79 5.24
CA PHE A 338 -13.15 -14.67 6.06
C PHE A 338 -12.51 -13.35 5.61
N ALA A 339 -11.19 -13.33 5.39
CA ALA A 339 -10.48 -12.18 4.83
C ALA A 339 -11.04 -11.78 3.45
N ALA A 340 -11.40 -12.75 2.62
CA ALA A 340 -12.01 -12.51 1.31
C ALA A 340 -13.41 -11.89 1.39
N ILE A 341 -14.21 -12.23 2.41
CA ILE A 341 -15.52 -11.61 2.66
C ILE A 341 -15.37 -10.15 3.04
N ILE A 342 -14.40 -9.82 3.92
CA ILE A 342 -14.08 -8.43 4.29
C ILE A 342 -13.68 -7.64 3.05
N GLY A 343 -12.74 -8.17 2.25
CA GLY A 343 -12.30 -7.54 1.01
C GLY A 343 -13.41 -7.33 -0.02
N TRP A 344 -14.36 -8.26 -0.12
CA TRP A 344 -15.53 -8.09 -0.98
C TRP A 344 -16.41 -6.91 -0.55
N SER A 345 -16.63 -6.76 0.76
CA SER A 345 -17.35 -5.60 1.33
C SER A 345 -16.60 -4.29 1.06
N ASP A 346 -15.28 -4.28 1.25
CA ASP A 346 -14.43 -3.12 0.96
C ASP A 346 -14.50 -2.72 -0.52
N LEU A 347 -14.51 -3.69 -1.44
CA LEU A 347 -14.67 -3.43 -2.87
C LEU A 347 -16.04 -2.81 -3.21
N GLU A 348 -17.12 -3.34 -2.64
CA GLU A 348 -18.47 -2.80 -2.81
C GLU A 348 -18.55 -1.34 -2.33
N ASN A 349 -17.99 -1.08 -1.15
CA ASN A 349 -17.96 0.25 -0.56
C ASN A 349 -17.11 1.22 -1.39
N ALA A 350 -15.94 0.79 -1.85
CA ALA A 350 -15.05 1.61 -2.68
C ALA A 350 -15.72 2.00 -4.02
N ILE A 351 -16.31 1.04 -4.73
CA ILE A 351 -16.99 1.30 -6.00
C ILE A 351 -18.19 2.24 -5.79
N ARG A 352 -18.94 2.07 -4.70
CA ARG A 352 -20.06 2.98 -4.38
C ARG A 352 -19.55 4.40 -4.07
N ALA A 353 -18.46 4.53 -3.31
CA ALA A 353 -17.88 5.80 -2.94
C ALA A 353 -17.30 6.58 -4.13
N MET A 354 -16.87 5.89 -5.19
CA MET A 354 -16.39 6.52 -6.43
C MET A 354 -17.48 7.27 -7.21
N GLY A 355 -18.76 6.94 -7.03
CA GLY A 355 -19.86 7.56 -7.79
C GLY A 355 -19.66 7.41 -9.30
N ASP A 356 -19.80 8.51 -10.05
CA ASP A 356 -19.65 8.51 -11.51
C ASP A 356 -18.25 8.10 -11.99
N SER A 357 -17.22 8.37 -11.19
CA SER A 357 -15.83 8.02 -11.49
C SER A 357 -15.62 6.50 -11.55
N ALA A 358 -16.51 5.70 -10.97
CA ALA A 358 -16.46 4.24 -11.03
C ALA A 358 -16.47 3.73 -12.48
N LYS A 359 -17.15 4.43 -13.41
CA LYS A 359 -17.18 4.03 -14.83
C LYS A 359 -15.79 3.92 -15.46
N ARG A 360 -14.83 4.70 -14.96
CA ARG A 360 -13.43 4.68 -15.38
C ARG A 360 -12.57 3.85 -14.43
N TYR A 361 -12.58 4.15 -13.14
CA TYR A 361 -11.58 3.63 -12.20
C TYR A 361 -11.95 2.28 -11.58
N SER A 362 -13.13 1.72 -11.86
CA SER A 362 -13.49 0.38 -11.38
C SER A 362 -13.27 -0.75 -12.38
N THR A 363 -12.59 -0.49 -13.49
CA THR A 363 -12.04 -1.55 -14.36
C THR A 363 -10.79 -2.17 -13.71
N LEU A 364 -10.48 -3.43 -14.03
CA LEU A 364 -9.30 -4.09 -13.43
C LEU A 364 -8.00 -3.68 -14.12
N VAL A 365 -8.03 -3.67 -15.46
CA VAL A 365 -6.99 -3.04 -16.29
C VAL A 365 -7.41 -1.59 -16.50
N GLN A 366 -6.54 -0.67 -16.09
CA GLN A 366 -6.80 0.77 -16.21
C GLN A 366 -6.36 1.27 -17.58
N ASP A 367 -6.89 2.43 -18.00
CA ASP A 367 -6.43 3.17 -19.18
C ASP A 367 -5.85 4.51 -18.72
N GLN A 368 -4.55 4.66 -18.91
CA GLN A 368 -3.76 5.85 -18.54
C GLN A 368 -3.17 6.55 -19.77
N LYS A 369 -3.67 6.25 -20.97
CA LYS A 369 -3.13 6.80 -22.24
C LYS A 369 -3.38 8.30 -22.40
N ASP A 370 -4.35 8.84 -21.67
CA ASP A 370 -4.59 10.29 -21.55
C ASP A 370 -3.61 10.98 -20.60
N ARG A 371 -2.71 10.22 -19.94
CA ARG A 371 -1.70 10.71 -19.00
C ARG A 371 -2.31 11.42 -17.79
N SER A 372 -3.47 10.95 -17.32
CA SER A 372 -4.01 11.35 -16.02
C SER A 372 -3.07 10.97 -14.88
N ASP A 373 -3.32 11.55 -13.71
CA ASP A 373 -2.59 11.21 -12.50
C ASP A 373 -2.82 9.72 -12.15
N PRO A 374 -1.77 8.89 -12.02
CA PRO A 374 -1.92 7.51 -11.58
C PRO A 374 -2.60 7.39 -10.21
N ASP A 375 -2.44 8.40 -9.34
CA ASP A 375 -3.04 8.39 -8.01
C ASP A 375 -4.58 8.40 -8.04
N ASP A 376 -5.18 8.96 -9.10
CA ASP A 376 -6.64 8.95 -9.29
C ASP A 376 -7.20 7.53 -9.55
N ALA A 377 -6.36 6.61 -10.03
CA ALA A 377 -6.73 5.21 -10.27
C ALA A 377 -6.49 4.30 -9.07
N PHE A 378 -5.74 4.75 -8.05
CA PHE A 378 -5.54 3.96 -6.84
C PHE A 378 -6.82 3.85 -6.03
N SER A 379 -7.21 2.61 -5.77
CA SER A 379 -8.40 2.25 -5.03
C SER A 379 -8.32 0.80 -4.58
N THR A 380 -9.36 0.30 -3.90
CA THR A 380 -9.52 -1.12 -3.55
C THR A 380 -9.69 -2.04 -4.78
N VAL A 381 -9.96 -1.50 -5.96
CA VAL A 381 -10.27 -2.29 -7.17
C VAL A 381 -9.13 -3.22 -7.60
N PRO A 382 -7.89 -2.76 -7.85
CA PRO A 382 -6.79 -3.65 -8.26
C PRO A 382 -6.48 -4.75 -7.23
N TYR A 383 -6.67 -4.46 -5.93
CA TYR A 383 -6.52 -5.40 -4.83
C TYR A 383 -7.61 -6.48 -4.89
N GLU A 384 -8.87 -6.09 -4.78
CA GLU A 384 -9.96 -7.02 -4.51
C GLU A 384 -10.58 -7.61 -5.78
N LYS A 385 -10.73 -6.82 -6.85
CA LYS A 385 -11.16 -7.38 -8.15
C LYS A 385 -10.05 -8.28 -8.71
N GLY A 386 -8.78 -7.92 -8.50
CA GLY A 386 -7.62 -8.75 -8.86
C GLY A 386 -7.55 -10.05 -8.07
N PHE A 387 -7.70 -9.99 -6.74
CA PHE A 387 -7.83 -11.17 -5.89
C PHE A 387 -8.95 -12.09 -6.35
N ASN A 388 -10.15 -11.53 -6.58
CA ASN A 388 -11.33 -12.32 -6.96
C ASN A 388 -11.15 -13.00 -8.33
N LEU A 389 -10.44 -12.37 -9.27
CA LEU A 389 -10.08 -13.02 -10.54
C LEU A 389 -9.16 -14.22 -10.31
N LEU A 390 -8.10 -14.07 -9.51
CA LEU A 390 -7.16 -15.15 -9.21
C LEU A 390 -7.84 -16.28 -8.42
N PHE A 391 -8.71 -15.95 -7.47
CA PHE A 391 -9.52 -16.92 -6.74
C PHE A 391 -10.48 -17.66 -7.67
N HIS A 392 -11.11 -16.98 -8.63
CA HIS A 392 -11.96 -17.61 -9.63
C HIS A 392 -11.16 -18.55 -10.54
N ILE A 393 -9.96 -18.15 -10.98
CA ILE A 393 -9.05 -19.02 -11.74
C ILE A 393 -8.68 -20.26 -10.90
N GLU A 394 -8.30 -20.08 -9.63
CA GLU A 394 -8.01 -21.17 -8.70
C GLU A 394 -9.16 -22.18 -8.61
N LYS A 395 -10.41 -21.72 -8.46
CA LYS A 395 -11.59 -22.59 -8.42
C LYS A 395 -11.80 -23.34 -9.74
N THR A 396 -11.52 -22.70 -10.86
CA THR A 396 -11.69 -23.26 -12.21
C THR A 396 -10.68 -24.37 -12.50
N VAL A 397 -9.40 -24.17 -12.19
CA VAL A 397 -8.33 -25.16 -12.49
C VAL A 397 -8.02 -26.11 -11.33
N GLY A 398 -8.47 -25.77 -10.12
CA GLY A 398 -8.20 -26.48 -8.87
C GLY A 398 -6.92 -26.01 -8.17
N ILE A 399 -7.01 -25.83 -6.84
CA ILE A 399 -5.96 -25.22 -6.01
C ILE A 399 -4.57 -25.87 -6.16
N LYS A 400 -4.49 -27.21 -6.23
CA LYS A 400 -3.20 -27.91 -6.38
C LYS A 400 -2.52 -27.60 -7.72
N ALA A 401 -3.30 -27.49 -8.79
CA ALA A 401 -2.77 -27.16 -10.11
C ALA A 401 -2.37 -25.68 -10.16
N PHE A 402 -3.15 -24.82 -9.49
CA PHE A 402 -2.85 -23.41 -9.36
C PHE A 402 -1.59 -23.13 -8.51
N ASP A 403 -1.31 -23.91 -7.47
CA ASP A 403 -0.04 -23.84 -6.72
C ASP A 403 1.18 -24.09 -7.63
N GLY A 404 1.07 -25.06 -8.55
CA GLY A 404 2.08 -25.29 -9.58
C GLY A 404 2.25 -24.09 -10.52
N PHE A 405 1.14 -23.42 -10.88
CA PHE A 405 1.17 -22.22 -11.71
C PHE A 405 1.79 -21.02 -10.99
N ILE A 406 1.51 -20.82 -9.69
CA ILE A 406 2.14 -19.77 -8.86
C ILE A 406 3.67 -19.90 -8.97
N HIS A 407 4.20 -21.09 -8.68
CA HIS A 407 5.63 -21.35 -8.78
C HIS A 407 6.18 -21.07 -10.19
N HIS A 408 5.46 -21.53 -11.23
CA HIS A 408 5.85 -21.31 -12.63
C HIS A 408 5.87 -19.82 -13.02
N TYR A 409 4.81 -19.08 -12.69
CA TYR A 409 4.64 -17.66 -12.98
C TYR A 409 5.76 -16.83 -12.36
N PHE A 410 5.97 -16.96 -11.05
CA PHE A 410 7.02 -16.21 -10.35
C PHE A 410 8.43 -16.63 -10.75
N THR A 411 8.61 -17.83 -11.30
CA THR A 411 9.90 -18.28 -11.86
C THR A 411 10.13 -17.70 -13.27
N LYS A 412 9.11 -17.73 -14.15
CA LYS A 412 9.18 -17.26 -15.55
C LYS A 412 9.49 -15.76 -15.63
N PHE A 413 8.87 -14.97 -14.76
CA PHE A 413 8.99 -13.51 -14.76
C PHE A 413 9.96 -12.95 -13.72
N LYS A 414 10.72 -13.81 -13.04
CA LYS A 414 11.70 -13.39 -12.03
C LYS A 414 12.62 -12.29 -12.56
N TYR A 415 12.70 -11.16 -11.84
CA TYR A 415 13.46 -9.95 -12.17
C TYR A 415 12.93 -9.15 -13.39
N LYS A 416 11.73 -9.44 -13.87
CA LYS A 416 11.14 -8.77 -15.05
C LYS A 416 9.88 -8.00 -14.66
N SER A 417 9.44 -7.16 -15.60
CA SER A 417 8.14 -6.54 -15.58
C SER A 417 7.26 -7.08 -16.71
N LEU A 418 5.95 -7.17 -16.51
CA LEU A 418 5.01 -7.74 -17.48
C LEU A 418 3.68 -6.99 -17.53
N ASP A 419 2.96 -7.15 -18.64
CA ASP A 419 1.58 -6.73 -18.80
C ASP A 419 0.58 -7.88 -18.55
N THR A 420 -0.72 -7.53 -18.54
CA THR A 420 -1.81 -8.49 -18.36
C THR A 420 -1.83 -9.56 -19.46
N TYR A 421 -1.40 -9.23 -20.67
CA TYR A 421 -1.44 -10.14 -21.82
C TYR A 421 -0.40 -11.25 -21.67
N GLN A 422 0.80 -10.92 -21.21
CA GLN A 422 1.85 -11.90 -20.87
C GLN A 422 1.45 -12.82 -19.72
N PHE A 423 0.68 -12.31 -18.74
CA PHE A 423 0.08 -13.14 -17.70
C PHE A 423 -0.91 -14.15 -18.32
N LEU A 424 -1.84 -13.69 -19.17
CA LEU A 424 -2.83 -14.56 -19.81
C LEU A 424 -2.18 -15.61 -20.72
N ASP A 425 -1.17 -15.22 -21.51
CA ASP A 425 -0.43 -16.15 -22.36
C ASP A 425 0.21 -17.24 -21.52
N THR A 426 0.87 -16.87 -20.42
CA THR A 426 1.50 -17.82 -19.50
C THR A 426 0.48 -18.74 -18.83
N LEU A 427 -0.69 -18.21 -18.45
CA LEU A 427 -1.78 -19.00 -17.86
C LEU A 427 -2.29 -20.05 -18.85
N TYR A 428 -2.58 -19.65 -20.09
CA TYR A 428 -3.09 -20.53 -21.13
C TYR A 428 -2.05 -21.55 -21.62
N GLU A 429 -0.77 -21.16 -21.68
CA GLU A 429 0.35 -22.08 -21.96
C GLU A 429 0.48 -23.16 -20.88
N TYR A 430 0.42 -22.76 -19.60
CA TYR A 430 0.58 -23.68 -18.47
C TYR A 430 -0.59 -24.66 -18.35
N PHE A 431 -1.81 -24.19 -18.58
CA PHE A 431 -3.05 -24.97 -18.49
C PHE A 431 -3.60 -25.37 -19.86
N ALA A 432 -2.73 -25.71 -20.81
CA ALA A 432 -3.12 -26.09 -22.17
C ALA A 432 -4.10 -27.29 -22.20
N ASP A 433 -3.99 -28.20 -21.23
CA ASP A 433 -4.88 -29.36 -21.03
C ASP A 433 -6.24 -28.98 -20.41
N GLN A 434 -6.34 -27.82 -19.75
CA GLN A 434 -7.56 -27.27 -19.16
C GLN A 434 -8.09 -26.04 -19.89
N LYS A 435 -7.61 -25.79 -21.12
CA LYS A 435 -7.97 -24.62 -21.94
C LYS A 435 -9.49 -24.41 -22.04
N ALA A 436 -10.26 -25.48 -22.19
CA ALA A 436 -11.72 -25.39 -22.29
C ALA A 436 -12.35 -24.72 -21.06
N LYS A 437 -11.86 -25.04 -19.85
CA LYS A 437 -12.33 -24.41 -18.61
C LYS A 437 -11.94 -22.94 -18.53
N LEU A 438 -10.73 -22.60 -18.95
CA LEU A 438 -10.28 -21.19 -18.97
C LEU A 438 -11.06 -20.35 -19.99
N ASP A 439 -11.52 -20.95 -21.08
CA ASP A 439 -12.36 -20.28 -22.08
C ASP A 439 -13.78 -19.98 -21.60
N GLU A 440 -14.24 -20.59 -20.50
CA GLU A 440 -15.51 -20.26 -19.85
C GLU A 440 -15.44 -18.97 -19.02
N ILE A 441 -14.23 -18.50 -18.68
CA ILE A 441 -14.03 -17.25 -17.94
C ILE A 441 -14.33 -16.07 -18.86
N ASP A 442 -15.24 -15.18 -18.42
CA ASP A 442 -15.55 -13.94 -19.14
C ASP A 442 -14.44 -12.88 -18.95
N TRP A 443 -13.36 -13.06 -19.69
CA TRP A 443 -12.18 -12.20 -19.63
C TRP A 443 -12.48 -10.74 -19.96
N HIS A 444 -13.49 -10.44 -20.79
CA HIS A 444 -13.82 -9.05 -21.11
C HIS A 444 -14.36 -8.34 -19.86
N THR A 445 -15.36 -8.94 -19.22
CA THR A 445 -16.00 -8.36 -18.04
C THR A 445 -15.05 -8.29 -16.85
N TRP A 446 -14.21 -9.30 -16.64
CA TRP A 446 -13.22 -9.27 -15.56
C TRP A 446 -12.18 -8.16 -15.73
N LEU A 447 -11.69 -7.93 -16.95
CA LEU A 447 -10.56 -7.03 -17.18
C LEU A 447 -11.01 -5.58 -17.42
N TYR A 448 -12.09 -5.38 -18.20
CA TYR A 448 -12.39 -4.07 -18.81
C TYR A 448 -13.75 -3.49 -18.44
N GLU A 449 -14.67 -4.27 -17.85
CA GLU A 449 -15.96 -3.71 -17.41
C GLU A 449 -15.86 -3.11 -16.00
N PRO A 450 -16.47 -1.93 -15.76
CA PRO A 450 -16.56 -1.33 -14.44
C PRO A 450 -17.55 -2.10 -13.55
N GLY A 451 -17.51 -1.82 -12.24
CA GLY A 451 -18.43 -2.37 -11.25
C GLY A 451 -17.91 -3.64 -10.56
N MET A 452 -18.78 -4.33 -9.83
CA MET A 452 -18.42 -5.56 -9.11
C MET A 452 -18.06 -6.70 -10.08
N PRO A 453 -17.23 -7.68 -9.65
CA PRO A 453 -16.93 -8.88 -10.44
C PRO A 453 -18.18 -9.62 -10.96
N PRO A 454 -18.11 -10.29 -12.12
CA PRO A 454 -19.27 -10.93 -12.75
C PRO A 454 -19.74 -12.22 -12.06
N VAL A 455 -18.94 -12.76 -11.14
CA VAL A 455 -19.21 -14.03 -10.46
C VAL A 455 -19.15 -13.81 -8.96
N SER A 456 -20.20 -14.24 -8.25
CA SER A 456 -20.15 -14.34 -6.79
C SER A 456 -19.29 -15.55 -6.41
N PRO A 457 -18.21 -15.37 -5.63
CA PRO A 457 -17.18 -16.39 -5.41
C PRO A 457 -17.59 -17.53 -4.45
N ASN A 458 -18.78 -17.48 -3.84
CA ASN A 458 -19.29 -18.47 -2.87
C ASN A 458 -18.28 -18.78 -1.74
N PHE A 459 -17.97 -17.77 -0.92
CA PHE A 459 -17.07 -17.94 0.21
C PHE A 459 -17.68 -18.79 1.34
N ASP A 460 -16.84 -19.50 2.09
CA ASP A 460 -17.21 -20.10 3.39
C ASP A 460 -17.51 -18.97 4.40
N THR A 461 -18.72 -18.97 4.96
CA THR A 461 -19.22 -17.95 5.87
C THR A 461 -19.10 -18.32 7.35
N SER A 462 -18.52 -19.48 7.67
CA SER A 462 -18.50 -20.03 9.04
C SER A 462 -17.93 -19.08 10.10
N MET A 463 -16.97 -18.22 9.73
CA MET A 463 -16.39 -17.23 10.66
C MET A 463 -17.19 -15.93 10.76
N VAL A 464 -18.07 -15.60 9.79
CA VAL A 464 -18.89 -14.38 9.82
C VAL A 464 -20.29 -14.60 10.36
N ASP A 465 -20.83 -15.82 10.26
CA ASP A 465 -22.22 -16.12 10.60
C ASP A 465 -22.56 -15.67 12.03
N GLN A 466 -21.69 -15.94 13.01
CA GLN A 466 -21.91 -15.50 14.39
C GLN A 466 -21.95 -13.97 14.56
N CYS A 467 -21.19 -13.23 13.75
CA CYS A 467 -21.16 -11.77 13.77
C CYS A 467 -22.48 -11.22 13.25
N TYR A 468 -22.98 -11.78 12.13
CA TYR A 468 -24.25 -11.38 11.53
C TYR A 468 -25.44 -11.74 12.42
N ILE A 469 -25.47 -12.94 12.99
CA ILE A 469 -26.52 -13.38 13.92
C ILE A 469 -26.60 -12.44 15.13
N LEU A 470 -25.46 -12.08 15.72
CA LEU A 470 -25.43 -11.17 16.87
C LEU A 470 -25.91 -9.75 16.46
N ALA A 471 -25.48 -9.25 15.31
CA ALA A 471 -25.93 -7.94 14.80
C ALA A 471 -27.44 -7.92 14.52
N ASP A 472 -28.00 -8.95 13.90
CA ASP A 472 -29.44 -9.07 13.65
C ASP A 472 -30.26 -9.16 14.94
N LYS A 473 -29.73 -9.85 15.95
CA LYS A 473 -30.33 -9.89 17.30
C LYS A 473 -30.36 -8.49 17.92
N TRP A 474 -29.29 -7.71 17.80
CA TRP A 474 -29.23 -6.32 18.26
C TRP A 474 -30.23 -5.42 17.54
N PHE A 475 -30.33 -5.52 16.21
CA PHE A 475 -31.32 -4.77 15.44
C PHE A 475 -32.75 -5.08 15.87
N SER A 476 -33.05 -6.36 16.09
CA SER A 476 -34.39 -6.80 16.52
C SER A 476 -34.73 -6.28 17.91
N ALA A 477 -33.81 -6.46 18.87
CA ALA A 477 -34.00 -5.97 20.24
C ALA A 477 -34.18 -4.44 20.31
N ALA A 478 -33.43 -3.69 19.50
CA ALA A 478 -33.53 -2.23 19.42
C ALA A 478 -34.89 -1.77 18.88
N LYS A 479 -35.40 -2.43 17.83
CA LYS A 479 -36.74 -2.15 17.26
C LYS A 479 -37.86 -2.46 18.25
N GLU A 480 -37.71 -3.52 19.04
CA GLU A 480 -38.71 -3.97 20.02
C GLU A 480 -38.65 -3.20 21.35
N GLY A 481 -37.57 -2.45 21.61
CA GLY A 481 -37.33 -1.81 22.90
C GLY A 481 -37.16 -2.82 24.04
N ALA A 482 -36.45 -3.92 23.77
CA ALA A 482 -36.34 -5.06 24.67
C ALA A 482 -35.46 -4.81 25.91
N ASP A 483 -35.47 -5.75 26.87
CA ASP A 483 -34.53 -5.79 27.98
C ASP A 483 -33.12 -6.20 27.50
N TYR A 484 -32.28 -5.22 27.18
CA TYR A 484 -30.95 -5.44 26.63
C TYR A 484 -30.03 -6.20 27.60
N HIS A 485 -30.00 -5.87 28.88
CA HIS A 485 -29.10 -6.52 29.86
C HIS A 485 -29.54 -7.95 30.20
N GLY A 486 -30.82 -8.28 30.01
CA GLY A 486 -31.31 -9.65 30.08
C GLY A 486 -30.93 -10.49 28.87
N GLN A 487 -30.82 -9.88 27.67
CA GLN A 487 -30.60 -10.58 26.41
C GLN A 487 -29.13 -10.65 25.95
N PHE A 488 -28.30 -9.68 26.32
CA PHE A 488 -26.92 -9.55 25.88
C PHE A 488 -25.96 -9.51 27.07
N LYS A 489 -24.76 -10.06 26.86
CA LYS A 489 -23.71 -10.14 27.88
C LYS A 489 -22.36 -9.95 27.22
N ALA A 490 -21.36 -9.46 27.97
CA ALA A 490 -19.99 -9.33 27.47
C ALA A 490 -19.43 -10.62 26.83
N LEU A 491 -19.88 -11.80 27.30
CA LEU A 491 -19.48 -13.10 26.75
C LEU A 491 -19.90 -13.31 25.28
N ASP A 492 -20.89 -12.56 24.77
CA ASP A 492 -21.37 -12.68 23.38
C ASP A 492 -20.26 -12.41 22.35
N ILE A 493 -19.28 -11.57 22.71
CA ILE A 493 -18.16 -11.16 21.84
C ILE A 493 -16.80 -11.68 22.32
N ALA A 494 -16.75 -12.37 23.47
CA ALA A 494 -15.48 -12.78 24.08
C ALA A 494 -14.65 -13.76 23.23
N SER A 495 -15.27 -14.48 22.30
CA SER A 495 -14.60 -15.37 21.34
C SER A 495 -14.31 -14.72 19.99
N PHE A 496 -14.68 -13.46 19.78
CA PHE A 496 -14.45 -12.79 18.51
C PHE A 496 -12.98 -12.42 18.38
N THR A 497 -12.41 -12.70 17.21
CA THR A 497 -11.16 -12.06 16.78
C THR A 497 -11.41 -10.57 16.52
N ALA A 498 -10.35 -9.76 16.40
CA ALA A 498 -10.44 -8.36 16.01
C ALA A 498 -11.19 -8.21 14.68
N ASN A 499 -10.88 -9.03 13.68
CA ASN A 499 -11.59 -9.01 12.40
C ASN A 499 -13.08 -9.36 12.54
N GLN A 500 -13.45 -10.32 13.40
CA GLN A 500 -14.86 -10.63 13.68
C GLN A 500 -15.56 -9.47 14.39
N SER A 501 -14.87 -8.81 15.31
CA SER A 501 -15.35 -7.58 15.95
C SER A 501 -15.53 -6.45 14.94
N VAL A 502 -14.59 -6.26 14.02
CA VAL A 502 -14.72 -5.30 12.91
C VAL A 502 -15.94 -5.61 12.07
N VAL A 503 -16.14 -6.86 11.65
CA VAL A 503 -17.33 -7.26 10.86
C VAL A 503 -18.61 -7.05 11.64
N PHE A 504 -18.65 -7.42 12.92
CA PHE A 504 -19.82 -7.17 13.78
C PHE A 504 -20.16 -5.68 13.85
N LEU A 505 -19.17 -4.83 14.14
CA LEU A 505 -19.37 -3.39 14.28
C LEU A 505 -19.69 -2.72 12.94
N GLU A 506 -19.09 -3.13 11.83
CA GLU A 506 -19.45 -2.68 10.49
C GLU A 506 -20.85 -3.15 10.11
N THR A 507 -21.27 -4.34 10.52
CA THR A 507 -22.64 -4.82 10.30
C THR A 507 -23.63 -3.97 11.09
N LEU A 508 -23.30 -3.61 12.34
CA LEU A 508 -24.10 -2.66 13.12
C LEU A 508 -24.15 -1.29 12.43
N ASP A 509 -23.05 -0.82 11.84
CA ASP A 509 -22.99 0.43 11.06
C ASP A 509 -23.67 0.34 9.67
N SER A 510 -23.81 -0.88 9.12
CA SER A 510 -24.39 -1.13 7.80
C SER A 510 -25.90 -0.82 7.70
N PHE A 511 -26.49 -0.27 8.77
CA PHE A 511 -27.84 0.32 8.76
C PHE A 511 -28.06 1.36 7.65
N ASN A 512 -27.01 1.96 7.06
CA ASN A 512 -27.15 2.77 5.84
C ASN A 512 -27.58 1.98 4.58
N LYS A 513 -27.59 0.65 4.64
CA LYS A 513 -28.21 -0.24 3.64
C LYS A 513 -29.67 -0.57 3.99
N ARG A 514 -30.14 -0.25 5.21
CA ARG A 514 -31.52 -0.48 5.69
C ARG A 514 -32.27 0.85 5.84
N GLU A 515 -33.17 1.16 4.90
CA GLU A 515 -33.93 2.42 4.93
C GLU A 515 -34.84 2.56 6.17
N ASP A 516 -35.15 1.46 6.85
CA ASP A 516 -36.15 1.34 7.91
C ASP A 516 -35.58 1.38 9.35
N PHE A 517 -34.27 1.58 9.54
CA PHE A 517 -33.65 1.57 10.87
C PHE A 517 -32.50 2.56 11.01
N LYS A 518 -32.45 3.30 12.12
CA LYS A 518 -31.34 4.21 12.45
C LYS A 518 -31.02 4.15 13.94
N TRP A 519 -29.78 3.84 14.30
CA TRP A 519 -29.36 3.72 15.71
C TRP A 519 -29.64 4.95 16.56
N LYS A 520 -29.52 6.16 15.99
CA LYS A 520 -29.84 7.43 16.68
C LYS A 520 -31.29 7.52 17.19
N ASP A 521 -32.21 6.75 16.60
CA ASP A 521 -33.62 6.72 17.00
C ASP A 521 -33.85 5.71 18.16
N HIS A 522 -32.81 4.97 18.57
CA HIS A 522 -32.81 3.96 19.64
C HIS A 522 -31.73 4.22 20.70
N PRO A 523 -31.70 5.40 21.37
CA PRO A 523 -30.61 5.80 22.26
C PRO A 523 -30.40 4.86 23.45
N ALA A 524 -31.46 4.23 23.97
CA ALA A 524 -31.35 3.24 25.05
C ALA A 524 -30.58 1.99 24.61
N ALA A 525 -30.74 1.55 23.36
CA ALA A 525 -29.99 0.42 22.80
C ALA A 525 -28.51 0.77 22.64
N VAL A 526 -28.21 1.98 22.14
CA VAL A 526 -26.83 2.47 21.98
C VAL A 526 -26.11 2.57 23.34
N SER A 527 -26.78 3.09 24.36
CA SER A 527 -26.27 3.11 25.75
C SER A 527 -25.98 1.71 26.25
N ALA A 528 -26.97 0.81 26.16
CA ALA A 528 -26.82 -0.58 26.59
C ALA A 528 -25.67 -1.30 25.86
N LEU A 529 -25.49 -1.06 24.56
CA LEU A 529 -24.40 -1.61 23.78
C LEU A 529 -23.03 -1.17 24.35
N SER A 530 -22.89 0.10 24.74
CA SER A 530 -21.67 0.61 25.38
C SER A 530 -21.44 0.11 26.81
N GLU A 531 -22.51 -0.17 27.55
CA GLU A 531 -22.45 -0.72 28.91
C GLU A 531 -22.13 -2.22 28.92
N ILE A 532 -22.62 -2.96 27.92
CA ILE A 532 -22.49 -4.42 27.81
C ILE A 532 -21.16 -4.82 27.15
N TYR A 533 -20.67 -4.03 26.19
CA TYR A 533 -19.40 -4.26 25.48
C TYR A 533 -18.37 -3.14 25.74
N PRO A 534 -18.01 -2.84 27.00
CA PRO A 534 -17.06 -1.77 27.30
C PRO A 534 -15.65 -2.06 26.77
N GLU A 535 -15.33 -3.33 26.49
CA GLU A 535 -14.03 -3.76 25.97
C GLU A 535 -13.67 -3.11 24.62
N TYR A 536 -14.65 -2.83 23.76
CA TYR A 536 -14.42 -2.14 22.50
C TYR A 536 -13.97 -0.68 22.69
N ALA A 537 -14.45 -0.01 23.74
CA ALA A 537 -14.02 1.35 24.06
C ALA A 537 -12.58 1.41 24.61
N SER A 538 -12.06 0.29 25.13
CA SER A 538 -10.70 0.15 25.66
C SER A 538 -9.75 -0.60 24.73
N SER A 539 -10.19 -0.99 23.54
CA SER A 539 -9.37 -1.75 22.60
C SER A 539 -8.17 -0.93 22.13
N SER A 540 -6.98 -1.52 22.20
CA SER A 540 -5.76 -0.97 21.59
C SER A 540 -5.69 -1.24 20.08
N ASN A 541 -6.58 -2.07 19.55
CA ASN A 541 -6.66 -2.33 18.12
C ASN A 541 -7.37 -1.16 17.42
N ALA A 542 -6.61 -0.39 16.63
CA ALA A 542 -7.11 0.80 15.95
C ALA A 542 -8.26 0.50 14.97
N GLU A 543 -8.29 -0.67 14.33
CA GLU A 543 -9.38 -1.05 13.43
C GLU A 543 -10.68 -1.23 14.22
N VAL A 544 -10.64 -2.00 15.32
CA VAL A 544 -11.80 -2.25 16.19
C VAL A 544 -12.29 -0.94 16.85
N LEU A 545 -11.38 -0.20 17.48
CA LEU A 545 -11.71 1.03 18.20
C LEU A 545 -12.30 2.10 17.26
N PHE A 546 -11.80 2.21 16.03
CA PHE A 546 -12.38 3.14 15.07
C PHE A 546 -13.83 2.77 14.70
N ARG A 547 -14.11 1.50 14.42
CA ARG A 547 -15.49 1.04 14.12
C ARG A 547 -16.41 1.25 15.32
N TRP A 548 -15.89 1.06 16.52
CA TRP A 548 -16.63 1.38 17.74
C TRP A 548 -17.03 2.85 17.80
N PHE A 549 -16.10 3.77 17.53
CA PHE A 549 -16.43 5.19 17.43
C PHE A 549 -17.46 5.48 16.35
N VAL A 550 -17.37 4.84 15.17
CA VAL A 550 -18.36 4.98 14.10
C VAL A 550 -19.77 4.63 14.59
N VAL A 551 -19.94 3.46 15.21
CA VAL A 551 -21.23 3.01 15.75
C VAL A 551 -21.76 3.98 16.81
N GLN A 552 -20.94 4.34 17.79
CA GLN A 552 -21.35 5.19 18.91
C GLN A 552 -21.69 6.63 18.48
N VAL A 553 -20.85 7.24 17.64
CA VAL A 553 -21.03 8.63 17.21
C VAL A 553 -22.24 8.76 16.28
N ARG A 554 -22.42 7.83 15.32
CA ARG A 554 -23.62 7.78 14.47
C ARG A 554 -24.89 7.42 15.23
N GLY A 555 -24.76 6.67 16.31
CA GLY A 555 -25.82 6.41 17.29
C GLY A 555 -26.14 7.62 18.18
N HIS A 556 -25.46 8.75 18.01
CA HIS A 556 -25.61 9.96 18.82
C HIS A 556 -25.30 9.74 20.32
N ASN A 557 -24.36 8.84 20.64
CA ASN A 557 -23.85 8.72 22.00
C ASN A 557 -22.81 9.83 22.27
N PHE A 558 -23.27 10.91 22.90
CA PHE A 558 -22.47 12.12 23.17
C PHE A 558 -21.20 11.86 23.99
N GLU A 559 -21.16 10.79 24.80
CA GLU A 559 -19.96 10.41 25.57
C GLU A 559 -18.75 10.12 24.66
N TYR A 560 -19.00 9.68 23.42
CA TYR A 560 -17.96 9.27 22.48
C TYR A 560 -17.48 10.38 21.55
N TYR A 561 -18.10 11.56 21.55
CA TYR A 561 -17.72 12.65 20.66
C TYR A 561 -16.34 13.19 21.05
N ASP A 562 -16.15 13.47 22.34
CA ASP A 562 -14.89 13.93 22.88
C ASP A 562 -13.81 12.84 22.82
N LYS A 563 -14.18 11.58 23.11
CA LYS A 563 -13.27 10.42 23.02
C LYS A 563 -12.73 10.22 21.59
N LEU A 564 -13.59 10.32 20.58
CA LEU A 564 -13.15 10.28 19.17
C LEU A 564 -12.21 11.44 18.87
N GLY A 565 -12.56 12.66 19.27
CA GLY A 565 -11.73 13.86 19.07
C GLY A 565 -10.33 13.71 19.68
N GLN A 566 -10.24 13.20 20.92
CA GLN A 566 -8.97 12.93 21.58
C GLN A 566 -8.16 11.82 20.86
N TRP A 567 -8.82 10.71 20.50
CA TRP A 567 -8.18 9.59 19.84
C TRP A 567 -7.63 9.94 18.45
N LEU A 568 -8.30 10.83 17.72
CA LEU A 568 -7.78 11.34 16.44
C LEU A 568 -6.42 12.01 16.59
N GLY A 569 -6.08 12.57 17.75
CA GLY A 569 -4.74 13.10 18.04
C GLY A 569 -3.67 12.04 18.30
N THR A 570 -4.03 10.77 18.34
CA THR A 570 -3.11 9.65 18.63
C THR A 570 -2.82 8.77 17.42
N VAL A 571 -3.44 9.04 16.27
CA VAL A 571 -3.25 8.28 15.02
C VAL A 571 -3.05 9.24 13.85
N GLY A 572 -2.15 8.91 12.91
CA GLY A 572 -1.92 9.72 11.71
C GLY A 572 -2.38 9.08 10.39
N ARG A 573 -2.73 7.79 10.40
CA ARG A 573 -3.16 7.05 9.22
C ARG A 573 -4.45 7.64 8.65
N MET A 574 -4.44 8.06 7.38
CA MET A 574 -5.57 8.75 6.76
C MET A 574 -6.85 7.90 6.72
N LYS A 575 -6.71 6.55 6.71
CA LYS A 575 -7.81 5.59 6.86
C LYS A 575 -8.69 5.87 8.09
N PHE A 576 -8.11 6.37 9.17
CA PHE A 576 -8.83 6.70 10.40
C PHE A 576 -9.05 8.20 10.56
N VAL A 577 -8.00 9.00 10.31
CA VAL A 577 -8.03 10.44 10.58
C VAL A 577 -9.09 11.16 9.74
N ARG A 578 -9.09 10.94 8.42
CA ARG A 578 -10.03 11.65 7.54
C ARG A 578 -11.48 11.26 7.81
N PRO A 579 -11.85 9.95 7.80
CA PRO A 579 -13.23 9.57 8.07
C PRO A 579 -13.66 9.89 9.50
N GLY A 580 -12.74 9.89 10.47
CA GLY A 580 -13.03 10.29 11.85
C GLY A 580 -13.37 11.77 12.00
N TYR A 581 -12.64 12.68 11.34
CA TYR A 581 -13.00 14.09 11.31
C TYR A 581 -14.31 14.35 10.55
N VAL A 582 -14.54 13.66 9.42
CA VAL A 582 -15.81 13.73 8.69
C VAL A 582 -16.97 13.24 9.56
N LEU A 583 -16.78 12.13 10.28
CA LEU A 583 -17.75 11.57 11.23
C LEU A 583 -18.05 12.57 12.35
N LEU A 584 -17.02 13.11 12.99
CA LEU A 584 -17.21 14.07 14.08
C LEU A 584 -17.89 15.35 13.58
N GLN A 585 -17.51 15.87 12.42
CA GLN A 585 -18.17 17.03 11.80
C GLN A 585 -19.65 16.78 11.50
N SER A 586 -20.03 15.54 11.17
CA SER A 586 -21.43 15.22 10.85
C SER A 586 -22.38 15.36 12.05
N VAL A 587 -21.84 15.37 13.27
CA VAL A 587 -22.60 15.50 14.52
C VAL A 587 -22.26 16.78 15.31
N ASP A 588 -21.00 17.25 15.26
CA ASP A 588 -20.52 18.46 15.93
C ASP A 588 -19.29 19.04 15.19
N ARG A 589 -19.55 20.02 14.32
CA ARG A 589 -18.51 20.68 13.50
C ARG A 589 -17.53 21.50 14.34
N ASP A 590 -18.00 22.23 15.34
CA ASP A 590 -17.14 23.12 16.13
C ASP A 590 -16.15 22.30 16.95
N LEU A 591 -16.61 21.17 17.51
CA LEU A 591 -15.76 20.20 18.18
C LEU A 591 -14.72 19.60 17.22
N ALA A 592 -15.14 19.15 16.03
CA ALA A 592 -14.23 18.61 15.02
C ALA A 592 -13.12 19.60 14.62
N VAL A 593 -13.49 20.86 14.36
CA VAL A 593 -12.53 21.92 14.02
C VAL A 593 -11.61 22.25 15.21
N SER A 594 -12.11 22.22 16.44
CA SER A 594 -11.29 22.47 17.63
C SER A 594 -10.20 21.41 17.83
N TYR A 595 -10.55 20.13 17.63
CA TYR A 595 -9.61 19.02 17.71
C TYR A 595 -8.62 19.02 16.56
N PHE A 596 -9.07 19.33 15.34
CA PHE A 596 -8.17 19.45 14.20
C PHE A 596 -7.12 20.52 14.46
N LYS A 597 -7.50 21.73 14.90
CA LYS A 597 -6.55 22.80 15.24
C LYS A 597 -5.58 22.40 16.36
N LYS A 598 -6.04 21.61 17.33
CA LYS A 598 -5.21 21.12 18.44
C LYS A 598 -4.11 20.17 17.97
N PHE A 599 -4.42 19.28 17.01
CA PHE A 599 -3.54 18.20 16.58
C PHE A 599 -2.92 18.41 15.20
N GLU A 600 -3.27 19.47 14.49
CA GLU A 600 -2.87 19.74 13.11
C GLU A 600 -1.37 19.51 12.87
N LEU A 601 -0.51 20.08 13.73
CA LEU A 601 0.95 19.99 13.59
C LEU A 601 1.53 18.59 13.84
N SER A 602 0.74 17.66 14.40
CA SER A 602 1.15 16.26 14.61
C SER A 602 0.85 15.35 13.41
N TYR A 603 0.03 15.81 12.46
CA TYR A 603 -0.30 15.02 11.27
C TYR A 603 0.72 15.25 10.15
N HIS A 604 0.76 14.29 9.23
CA HIS A 604 1.45 14.45 7.95
C HIS A 604 0.87 15.63 7.13
N PRO A 605 1.67 16.46 6.42
CA PRO A 605 1.18 17.56 5.57
C PRO A 605 0.05 17.20 4.59
N ILE A 606 0.17 16.10 3.83
CA ILE A 606 -0.93 15.52 3.03
C ILE A 606 -2.19 15.29 3.88
N CYS A 607 -2.09 14.59 5.02
CA CYS A 607 -3.22 14.36 5.91
C CYS A 607 -3.82 15.70 6.39
N GLN A 608 -3.00 16.68 6.79
CA GLN A 608 -3.44 18.04 7.16
C GLN A 608 -4.23 18.71 6.02
N ALA A 609 -3.68 18.71 4.80
CA ALA A 609 -4.31 19.32 3.64
C ALA A 609 -5.64 18.67 3.28
N MET A 610 -5.71 17.34 3.33
CA MET A 610 -6.93 16.59 3.05
C MET A 610 -7.99 16.80 4.13
N VAL A 611 -7.63 16.80 5.41
CA VAL A 611 -8.57 17.08 6.51
C VAL A 611 -9.03 18.55 6.46
N ARG A 612 -8.16 19.52 6.13
CA ARG A 612 -8.58 20.91 5.90
C ARG A 612 -9.64 21.00 4.81
N LYS A 613 -9.45 20.27 3.70
CA LYS A 613 -10.43 20.20 2.60
C LYS A 613 -11.73 19.56 3.07
N ASP A 614 -11.67 18.41 3.74
CA ASP A 614 -12.85 17.69 4.26
C ASP A 614 -13.64 18.55 5.27
N LEU A 615 -12.93 19.35 6.08
CA LEU A 615 -13.52 20.29 7.03
C LEU A 615 -13.91 21.65 6.42
N GLY A 616 -13.68 21.90 5.12
CA GLY A 616 -13.97 23.20 4.50
C GLY A 616 -13.19 24.38 5.09
N LEU A 617 -11.93 24.15 5.45
CA LEU A 617 -10.96 25.14 5.97
C LEU A 617 -9.90 25.55 4.93
N ALA A 618 -10.00 25.00 3.72
CA ALA A 618 -9.04 25.18 2.62
C ALA A 618 -9.31 26.45 1.81
#